data_AF-W2IL74-F1
#
_entry.id   AF-W2IL74-F1
#
_cell.length_a   1.000
_cell.length_b   1.000
_cell.length_c   1.000
_cell.angle_alpha   90.00
_cell.angle_beta   90.00
_cell.angle_gamma   90.00
#
_symmetry.space_group_name_H-M   'P 1'
#
loop_
_entity.id
_entity.type
_entity.pdbx_description
1 polymer ?
#
loop_
_entity_poly.entity_id
_entity_poly.type
_entity_poly.pdbx_seq_one_letter_code
_entity_poly.pdbx_strand_id
1 'polypeptide(L)'
;TTQSNFATYPSDDISNYTAFYTEALATGMLLLCIYAITDQNNRSPGTVGTPFAFALMIMALGMSFGMNTGYAMNPARDFGPRLLTYVVGYGSKVWTADHYYFWIPIVAPLAGGVIGAAPITHTTNKEE
;
A
#
# COMPACT_ATOMS: atom_id res chain seq x y z
N THR A 1 -6.68 17.94 11.99
CA THR A 1 -6.19 18.60 10.77
C THR A 1 -6.73 17.88 9.55
N THR A 2 -7.24 18.57 8.53
CA THR A 2 -7.87 17.99 7.31
C THR A 2 -6.88 17.37 6.32
N GLN A 3 -5.57 17.43 6.61
CA GLN A 3 -4.50 16.88 5.77
C GLN A 3 -4.57 15.35 5.60
N SER A 4 -5.11 14.64 6.60
CA SER A 4 -5.29 13.18 6.57
C SER A 4 -6.33 12.70 5.56
N ASN A 5 -7.16 13.60 5.03
CA ASN A 5 -8.08 13.27 3.94
C ASN A 5 -7.34 13.04 2.62
N PHE A 6 -6.14 13.61 2.46
CA PHE A 6 -5.39 13.61 1.20
C PHE A 6 -4.22 12.63 1.23
N ALA A 7 -3.43 12.65 2.30
CA ALA A 7 -2.28 11.79 2.49
C ALA A 7 -2.44 10.93 3.74
N THR A 8 -1.69 9.83 3.80
CA THR A 8 -1.71 8.93 4.96
C THR A 8 -0.83 9.47 6.08
N TYR A 9 -1.29 9.27 7.31
CA TYR A 9 -0.54 9.58 8.52
C TYR A 9 -0.69 8.39 9.46
N PRO A 10 0.37 8.02 10.19
CA PRO A 10 0.32 6.92 11.14
C PRO A 10 -0.59 7.28 12.31
N SER A 11 -1.09 6.26 13.00
CA SER A 11 -1.75 6.46 14.31
C SER A 11 -0.75 6.97 15.34
N ASP A 12 -1.20 7.80 16.28
CA ASP A 12 -0.37 8.47 17.30
C ASP A 12 0.45 7.49 18.16
N ASP A 13 -0.02 6.24 18.31
CA ASP A 13 0.59 5.21 19.16
C ASP A 13 1.65 4.36 18.43
N ILE A 14 1.94 4.62 17.15
CA ILE A 14 2.74 3.71 16.31
C ILE A 14 4.11 4.29 15.98
N SER A 15 5.15 3.48 16.21
CA SER A 15 6.52 3.84 15.83
C SER A 15 6.75 3.74 14.31
N ASN A 16 7.69 4.53 13.79
CA ASN A 16 8.10 4.49 12.38
C ASN A 16 8.53 3.08 11.91
N TYR A 17 9.14 2.28 12.79
CA TYR A 17 9.53 0.91 12.47
C TYR A 17 8.32 0.00 12.25
N THR A 18 7.34 0.08 13.15
CA THR A 18 6.08 -0.64 13.03
C THR A 18 5.34 -0.20 11.77
N ALA A 19 5.29 1.11 11.50
CA ALA A 19 4.65 1.65 10.32
C ALA A 19 5.30 1.18 9.01
N PHE A 20 6.64 1.12 8.98
CA PHE A 20 7.37 0.56 7.83
C PHE A 20 7.03 -0.91 7.61
N TYR A 21 7.01 -1.71 8.68
CA TYR A 21 6.69 -3.14 8.60
C TYR A 21 5.25 -3.36 8.11
N THR A 22 4.28 -2.60 8.63
CA THR A 22 2.87 -2.72 8.22
C THR A 22 2.66 -2.32 6.76
N GLU A 23 3.30 -1.24 6.29
CA GLU A 23 3.20 -0.82 4.88
C GLU A 23 3.89 -1.81 3.92
N ALA A 24 5.06 -2.33 4.31
CA ALA A 24 5.76 -3.34 3.52
C ALA A 24 4.96 -4.64 3.42
N LEU A 25 4.40 -5.13 4.54
CA LEU A 25 3.55 -6.32 4.54
C LEU A 25 2.26 -6.11 3.75
N ALA A 26 1.56 -4.99 3.95
CA ALA A 26 0.32 -4.70 3.24
C ALA A 26 0.56 -4.64 1.72
N THR A 27 1.66 -4.01 1.29
CA THR A 27 2.01 -3.95 -0.13
C THR A 27 2.43 -5.31 -0.70
N GLY A 28 3.17 -6.11 0.09
CA GLY A 28 3.53 -7.47 -0.31
C GLY A 28 2.31 -8.35 -0.52
N MET A 29 1.36 -8.31 0.42
CA MET A 29 0.08 -9.03 0.31
C MET A 29 -0.76 -8.51 -0.87
N LEU A 30 -0.77 -7.19 -1.10
CA LEU A 30 -1.44 -6.58 -2.25
C LEU A 30 -0.91 -7.14 -3.57
N LEU A 31 0.41 -7.11 -3.79
CA LEU A 31 0.99 -7.64 -5.04
C LEU A 31 0.80 -9.15 -5.15
N LEU A 32 0.95 -9.90 -4.05
CA LEU A 32 0.70 -11.33 -4.02
C LEU A 32 -0.71 -11.65 -4.53
N CYS A 33 -1.72 -10.99 -3.98
CA CYS A 33 -3.10 -11.18 -4.40
C CYS A 33 -3.37 -10.68 -5.84
N ILE A 34 -2.75 -9.57 -6.26
CA ILE A 34 -2.87 -9.10 -7.65
C ILE A 34 -2.36 -10.16 -8.61
N TYR A 35 -1.14 -10.67 -8.42
CA TYR A 35 -0.59 -11.71 -9.28
C TYR A 35 -1.46 -12.97 -9.25
N ALA A 36 -1.93 -13.40 -8.07
CA ALA A 36 -2.80 -14.57 -7.95
C ALA A 36 -4.14 -14.42 -8.70
N ILE A 37 -4.71 -13.21 -8.77
CA ILE A 37 -5.96 -12.94 -9.52
C ILE A 37 -5.70 -12.88 -11.03
N THR A 38 -4.55 -12.36 -11.45
CA THR A 38 -4.19 -12.18 -12.87
C THR A 38 -3.51 -13.39 -13.50
N ASP A 39 -3.08 -14.36 -12.69
CA ASP A 39 -2.40 -15.57 -13.15
C ASP A 39 -3.35 -16.42 -14.02
N GLN A 40 -2.88 -16.77 -15.23
CA GLN A 40 -3.63 -17.58 -16.19
C GLN A 40 -3.64 -19.07 -15.82
N ASN A 41 -2.66 -19.51 -15.02
CA ASN A 41 -2.59 -20.87 -14.50
C ASN A 41 -3.53 -21.08 -13.30
N ASN A 42 -3.97 -20.00 -12.67
CA ASN A 42 -4.93 -20.04 -11.57
C ASN A 42 -6.39 -20.02 -12.09
N ARG A 43 -7.33 -20.47 -11.26
CA ARG A 43 -8.76 -20.40 -11.59
C ARG A 43 -9.18 -18.93 -11.77
N SER A 44 -9.44 -18.54 -13.01
CA SER A 44 -9.92 -17.20 -13.32
C SER A 44 -11.26 -16.91 -12.64
N PRO A 45 -11.43 -15.73 -12.00
CA PRO A 45 -12.73 -15.25 -11.53
C PRO A 45 -13.71 -14.90 -12.67
N GLY A 46 -13.26 -14.94 -13.93
CA GLY A 46 -14.00 -14.48 -15.10
C GLY A 46 -14.01 -12.95 -15.22
N THR A 47 -14.30 -12.44 -16.42
CA THR A 47 -14.20 -11.00 -16.77
C THR A 47 -15.03 -10.08 -15.85
N VAL A 48 -16.17 -10.57 -15.36
CA VAL A 48 -17.06 -9.82 -14.46
C VAL A 48 -16.64 -9.97 -12.98
N GLY A 49 -16.03 -11.10 -12.61
CA GLY A 49 -15.62 -11.39 -11.23
C GLY A 49 -14.28 -10.76 -10.84
N THR A 50 -13.38 -10.53 -11.80
CA THR A 50 -12.08 -9.89 -11.57
C THR A 50 -12.16 -8.54 -10.86
N PRO A 51 -12.96 -7.55 -11.29
CA PRO A 51 -13.06 -6.27 -10.58
C PRO A 51 -13.62 -6.42 -9.16
N PHE A 52 -14.55 -7.36 -8.96
CA PHE A 52 -15.10 -7.66 -7.63
C PHE A 52 -14.05 -8.29 -6.71
N ALA A 53 -13.23 -9.21 -7.23
CA ALA A 53 -12.12 -9.80 -6.49
C ALA A 53 -11.10 -8.73 -6.04
N PHE A 54 -10.74 -7.79 -6.92
CA PHE A 54 -9.88 -6.67 -6.55
C PHE A 54 -10.52 -5.77 -5.48
N ALA A 55 -11.81 -5.46 -5.60
CA ALA A 55 -12.51 -4.64 -4.61
C ALA A 55 -12.55 -5.30 -3.23
N LEU A 56 -12.87 -6.60 -3.16
CA LEU A 56 -12.88 -7.37 -1.91
C LEU A 56 -11.47 -7.49 -1.31
N MET A 57 -10.46 -7.70 -2.14
CA MET A 57 -9.06 -7.73 -1.71
C MET A 57 -8.63 -6.41 -1.07
N ILE A 58 -8.89 -5.28 -1.72
CA ILE A 58 -8.56 -3.95 -1.18
C ILE A 58 -9.35 -3.69 0.12
N MET A 59 -10.62 -4.08 0.17
CA MET A 59 -11.43 -3.94 1.38
C MET A 59 -10.89 -4.77 2.54
N ALA A 60 -10.49 -6.03 2.30
CA ALA A 60 -9.87 -6.88 3.31
C ALA A 60 -8.57 -6.26 3.84
N LEU A 61 -7.69 -5.78 2.95
CA LEU A 61 -6.44 -5.11 3.33
C LEU A 61 -6.70 -3.83 4.12
N GLY A 62 -7.69 -3.02 3.71
CA GLY A 62 -8.09 -1.80 4.42
C GLY A 62 -8.60 -2.09 5.82
N MET A 63 -9.40 -3.14 6.01
CA MET A 63 -9.89 -3.55 7.34
C MET A 63 -8.78 -4.11 8.22
N SER A 64 -7.79 -4.81 7.66
CA SER A 64 -6.69 -5.41 8.43
C SER A 64 -5.58 -4.43 8.80
N PHE A 65 -5.19 -3.54 7.87
CA PHE A 65 -4.00 -2.69 8.02
C PHE A 65 -4.32 -1.20 8.14
N GLY A 66 -5.57 -0.79 7.90
CA GLY A 66 -5.88 0.63 7.78
C GLY A 66 -5.84 1.44 9.06
N MET A 67 -6.05 0.81 10.22
CA MET A 67 -5.96 1.51 11.51
C MET A 67 -4.53 1.94 11.86
N ASN A 68 -3.52 1.24 11.34
CA ASN A 68 -2.13 1.52 11.72
C ASN A 68 -1.56 2.71 10.97
N THR A 69 -1.64 2.68 9.63
CA THR A 69 -0.95 3.63 8.75
C THR A 69 -1.83 4.21 7.66
N GLY A 70 -3.13 3.87 7.63
CA GLY A 70 -4.03 4.29 6.56
C GLY A 70 -3.80 3.57 5.22
N TYR A 71 -3.07 2.44 5.23
CA TYR A 71 -2.80 1.55 4.09
C TYR A 71 -2.36 2.34 2.83
N ALA A 72 -1.22 3.02 2.92
CA ALA A 72 -0.74 3.79 1.77
C ALA A 72 -0.51 2.88 0.56
N MET A 73 0.22 1.77 0.75
CA MET A 73 0.51 0.68 -0.22
C MET A 73 1.06 1.10 -1.60
N ASN A 74 1.10 2.39 -1.90
CA ASN A 74 1.43 2.95 -3.19
C ASN A 74 2.06 4.34 -2.99
N PRO A 75 3.31 4.54 -3.42
CA PRO A 75 4.00 5.82 -3.31
C PRO A 75 3.24 6.97 -4.00
N ALA A 76 2.62 6.72 -5.15
CA ALA A 76 1.88 7.75 -5.89
C ALA A 76 0.60 8.20 -5.18
N ARG A 77 -0.04 7.28 -4.44
CA ARG A 77 -1.25 7.54 -3.64
C ARG A 77 -0.98 8.44 -2.44
N ASP A 78 0.25 8.46 -1.93
CA ASP A 78 0.64 9.29 -0.79
C ASP A 78 1.39 10.55 -1.20
N PHE A 79 2.42 10.42 -2.04
CA PHE A 79 3.32 11.53 -2.38
C PHE A 79 2.63 12.65 -3.17
N GLY A 80 1.79 12.31 -4.16
CA GLY A 80 1.10 13.30 -5.00
C GLY A 80 0.17 14.21 -4.18
N PRO A 81 -0.79 13.66 -3.42
CA PRO A 81 -1.64 14.44 -2.54
C PRO A 81 -0.88 15.19 -1.43
N ARG A 82 0.22 14.62 -0.91
CA ARG A 82 1.09 15.29 0.07
C ARG A 82 1.77 16.53 -0.53
N LEU A 83 2.28 16.42 -1.76
CA LEU A 83 2.83 17.57 -2.47
C LEU A 83 1.75 18.64 -2.75
N LEU A 84 0.55 18.21 -3.17
CA LEU A 84 -0.56 19.14 -3.37
C LEU A 84 -0.91 19.90 -2.09
N THR A 85 -1.04 19.21 -0.96
CA THR A 85 -1.34 19.85 0.33
C THR A 85 -0.24 20.81 0.77
N TYR A 86 1.03 20.50 0.50
CA TYR A 86 2.13 21.45 0.68
C TYR A 86 1.94 22.74 -0.14
N VAL A 87 1.66 22.61 -1.45
CA VAL A 87 1.47 23.76 -2.36
C VAL A 87 0.24 24.59 -2.01
N VAL A 88 -0.85 23.94 -1.59
CA VAL A 88 -2.13 24.59 -1.23
C VAL A 88 -2.04 25.38 0.09
N GLY A 89 -0.93 25.25 0.83
CA GLY A 89 -0.66 26.09 2.00
C GLY A 89 -0.86 25.40 3.35
N TYR A 90 -0.93 24.06 3.39
CA TYR A 90 -0.89 23.31 4.66
C TYR A 90 0.49 23.42 5.36
N GLY A 91 1.49 23.97 4.67
CA GLY A 91 2.81 24.27 5.21
C GLY A 91 3.74 23.06 5.26
N SER A 92 4.97 23.27 5.75
CA SER A 92 6.01 22.23 5.82
C SER A 92 5.70 21.07 6.77
N LYS A 93 4.68 21.21 7.61
CA LYS A 93 4.24 20.19 8.56
C LYS A 93 3.86 18.87 7.89
N VAL A 94 3.42 18.88 6.64
CA VAL A 94 3.09 17.65 5.88
C VAL A 94 4.31 16.74 5.64
N TRP A 95 5.53 17.30 5.71
CA TRP A 95 6.79 16.57 5.55
C TRP A 95 7.43 16.20 6.88
N THR A 96 7.24 17.02 7.92
CA THR A 96 7.86 16.83 9.24
C THR A 96 6.95 16.11 10.24
N ALA A 97 5.68 15.87 9.89
CA ALA A 97 4.74 15.13 10.73
C ALA A 97 5.27 13.72 11.05
N ASP A 98 4.97 13.26 12.26
CA ASP A 98 5.24 11.91 12.75
C ASP A 98 6.67 11.43 12.49
N HIS A 99 7.64 12.22 12.95
CA HIS A 99 9.07 11.90 12.82
C HIS A 99 9.49 11.65 11.36
N TYR A 100 9.09 12.53 10.45
CA TYR A 100 9.35 12.43 9.01
C TYR A 100 8.71 11.20 8.37
N TYR A 101 7.44 10.91 8.65
CA TYR A 101 6.74 9.74 8.11
C TYR A 101 6.72 9.66 6.57
N PHE A 102 6.85 10.79 5.86
CA PHE A 102 6.67 10.87 4.39
C PHE A 102 7.51 9.88 3.56
N TRP A 103 8.68 9.45 4.04
CA TRP A 103 9.54 8.51 3.30
C TRP A 103 9.05 7.06 3.42
N ILE A 104 8.31 6.73 4.47
CA ILE A 104 7.84 5.37 4.75
C ILE A 104 6.86 4.89 3.66
N PRO A 105 5.82 5.66 3.28
CA PRO A 105 4.94 5.33 2.15
C PRO A 105 5.64 5.26 0.78
N ILE A 106 6.90 5.66 0.67
CA ILE A 106 7.68 5.57 -0.58
C ILE A 106 8.53 4.31 -0.55
N VAL A 107 9.33 4.11 0.49
CA VAL A 107 10.32 3.03 0.56
C VAL A 107 9.68 1.70 0.94
N ALA A 108 8.74 1.70 1.90
CA ALA A 108 8.13 0.46 2.38
C ALA A 108 7.33 -0.26 1.29
N PRO A 109 6.50 0.43 0.46
CA PRO A 109 5.80 -0.25 -0.63
C PRO A 109 6.73 -0.80 -1.72
N LEU A 110 7.84 -0.12 -2.03
CA LEU A 110 8.81 -0.63 -2.99
C LEU A 110 9.46 -1.92 -2.50
N ALA A 111 9.88 -1.96 -1.24
CA ALA A 111 10.45 -3.15 -0.62
C ALA A 111 9.40 -4.29 -0.52
N GLY A 112 8.21 -3.98 -0.02
CA GLY A 112 7.10 -4.91 0.11
C GLY A 112 6.66 -5.50 -1.22
N GLY A 113 6.61 -4.68 -2.27
CA GLY A 113 6.26 -5.12 -3.61
C GLY A 113 7.25 -6.14 -4.19
N VAL A 114 8.56 -5.89 -4.06
CA VAL A 114 9.58 -6.86 -4.49
C VAL A 114 9.44 -8.18 -3.74
N ILE A 115 9.24 -8.12 -2.43
CA ILE A 115 9.08 -9.32 -1.58
C ILE A 115 7.79 -10.08 -1.91
N GLY A 116 6.68 -9.40 -2.18
CA GLY A 116 5.41 -10.03 -2.53
C GLY A 116 5.38 -10.64 -3.93
N ALA A 117 6.03 -9.99 -4.90
CA ALA A 117 6.08 -10.45 -6.29
C ALA A 117 7.04 -11.62 -6.50
N ALA A 118 8.22 -11.60 -5.85
CA ALA A 118 9.27 -12.58 -6.11
C ALA A 118 8.82 -14.06 -5.93
N PRO A 119 8.13 -14.45 -4.84
CA PRO A 119 7.68 -15.84 -4.65
C PRO A 119 6.74 -16.31 -5.76
N ILE A 120 5.77 -15.48 -6.16
CA ILE A 120 4.81 -15.87 -7.20
C ILE A 120 5.52 -15.98 -8.54
N THR A 121 6.34 -15.01 -8.93
CA THR A 121 7.07 -15.08 -10.19
C THR A 121 7.97 -16.33 -10.25
N HIS A 122 8.58 -16.73 -9.13
CA HIS A 122 9.35 -17.97 -9.08
C HIS A 122 8.52 -19.25 -9.21
N THR A 123 7.26 -19.26 -8.75
CA THR A 123 6.37 -20.41 -8.92
C THR A 123 5.84 -20.51 -10.35
N THR A 124 5.42 -19.39 -10.96
CA THR A 124 4.88 -19.41 -12.32
C THR A 124 5.94 -19.85 -13.34
N ASN A 125 7.20 -19.40 -13.19
CA ASN A 125 8.31 -19.82 -14.06
C ASN A 125 8.72 -21.29 -13.92
N LYS A 126 8.23 -22.04 -12.93
CA LYS A 126 8.50 -23.48 -12.78
C LYS A 126 7.43 -24.35 -13.44
N GLU A 127 6.28 -23.78 -13.77
CA GLU A 127 5.16 -24.48 -14.38
C GLU A 127 5.15 -24.37 -15.91
N GLU A 128 5.97 -23.46 -16.48
CA GLU A 128 6.32 -23.42 -17.92
C GLU A 128 7.51 -24.34 -18.24
#